data_AF-A0A960H7A0-F1
#
_entry.id   AF-A0A960H7A0-F1
#
_cell.length_a   1.000
_cell.length_b   1.000
_cell.length_c   1.000
_cell.angle_alpha   90.00
_cell.angle_beta   90.00
_cell.angle_gamma   90.00
#
_symmetry.space_group_name_H-M   'P 1'
#
loop_
_entity.id
_entity.type
_entity.pdbx_description
1 polymer ?
#
loop_
_entity_poly.entity_id
_entity_poly.type
_entity_poly.pdbx_seq_one_letter_code
_entity_poly.pdbx_strand_id
1 'polypeptide(L)'
;RADGNRYSVETGTPVTWTEEQTYFFRLSAYAERLLAHYEAHPEFIGPDVRRNEVVSFVSGGLRDLSISRTTFDWGVPVPGHPDHVMYVWVDALTNYLTGAGFP
;
A
#
# COMPACT_ATOMS: atom_id res chain seq x y z
N ARG A 1 6.42 -18.83 16.87
CA ARG A 1 5.98 -19.86 17.83
C ARG A 1 6.74 -21.14 17.51
N ALA A 2 6.83 -22.12 18.42
CA ALA A 2 7.56 -23.37 18.17
C ALA A 2 6.75 -24.37 17.31
N ASP A 3 5.68 -23.90 16.66
CA ASP A 3 4.73 -24.67 15.87
C ASP A 3 5.12 -24.78 14.38
N GLY A 4 6.31 -24.28 14.00
CA GLY A 4 6.81 -24.33 12.62
C GLY A 4 6.13 -23.36 11.65
N ASN A 5 5.15 -22.57 12.10
CA ASN A 5 4.40 -21.63 11.26
C ASN A 5 4.98 -20.22 11.32
N ARG A 6 4.89 -19.49 10.20
CA ARG A 6 5.27 -18.08 10.11
C ARG A 6 4.05 -17.20 10.38
N TYR A 7 4.26 -16.11 11.12
CA TYR A 7 3.21 -15.17 11.50
C TYR A 7 3.69 -13.71 11.32
N SER A 8 2.77 -12.80 10.99
CA SER A 8 3.02 -11.35 10.99
C SER A 8 3.36 -10.86 12.40
N VAL A 9 4.40 -10.01 12.52
CA VAL A 9 4.81 -9.44 13.82
C VAL A 9 3.78 -8.41 14.32
N GLU A 10 3.17 -7.66 13.42
CA GLU A 10 2.23 -6.58 13.74
C GLU A 10 0.85 -7.12 14.14
N THR A 11 0.34 -8.09 13.38
CA THR A 11 -1.06 -8.57 13.50
C THR A 11 -1.17 -9.98 14.07
N GLY A 12 -0.06 -10.73 14.18
CA GLY A 12 -0.06 -12.12 14.66
C GLY A 12 -0.72 -13.13 13.71
N THR A 13 -1.08 -12.73 12.49
CA THR A 13 -1.78 -13.58 11.52
C THR A 13 -0.82 -14.55 10.82
N PRO A 14 -1.23 -15.80 10.50
CA PRO A 14 -0.42 -16.74 9.74
C PRO A 14 -0.03 -16.17 8.36
N VAL A 15 1.18 -16.48 7.88
CA VAL A 15 1.65 -16.06 6.55
C VAL A 15 2.14 -17.25 5.73
N THR A 16 1.91 -17.21 4.43
CA THR A 16 2.42 -18.17 3.44
C THR A 16 3.42 -17.50 2.51
N TRP A 17 4.41 -18.27 2.03
CA TRP A 17 5.29 -17.79 0.97
C TRP A 17 4.56 -17.82 -0.36
N THR A 18 4.63 -16.74 -1.12
CA THR A 18 4.02 -16.60 -2.44
C THR A 18 5.03 -16.00 -3.40
N GLU A 19 5.00 -16.46 -4.65
CA GLU A 19 5.77 -15.90 -5.75
C GLU A 19 4.80 -15.67 -6.90
N GLU A 20 4.61 -14.41 -7.27
CA GLU A 20 3.61 -14.00 -8.25
C GLU A 20 4.19 -12.90 -9.13
N GLN A 21 3.83 -12.91 -10.42
CA GLN A 21 4.03 -11.74 -11.25
C GLN A 21 3.09 -10.63 -10.79
N THR A 22 3.63 -9.43 -10.57
CA THR A 22 2.83 -8.29 -10.12
C THR A 22 3.37 -7.00 -10.73
N TYR A 23 2.45 -6.08 -11.00
CA TYR A 23 2.77 -4.67 -11.21
C TYR A 23 3.23 -4.04 -9.91
N PHE A 24 4.15 -3.08 -10.03
CA PHE A 24 4.67 -2.29 -8.93
C PHE A 24 4.38 -0.80 -9.14
N PHE A 25 3.92 -0.15 -8.09
CA PHE A 25 3.96 1.30 -7.97
C PHE A 25 5.33 1.72 -7.44
N ARG A 26 5.97 2.68 -8.12
CA ARG A 26 7.30 3.22 -7.79
C ARG A 26 7.28 4.11 -6.54
N LEU A 27 6.78 3.57 -5.42
CA LEU A 27 6.63 4.30 -4.16
C LEU A 27 7.96 4.82 -3.62
N SER A 28 9.06 4.10 -3.88
CA SER A 28 10.41 4.53 -3.49
C SER A 28 10.77 5.92 -4.02
N ALA A 29 10.29 6.29 -5.20
CA ALA A 29 10.53 7.59 -5.82
C ALA A 29 9.76 8.76 -5.17
N TYR A 30 8.84 8.48 -4.24
CA TYR A 30 8.00 9.49 -3.60
C TYR A 30 8.42 9.85 -2.17
N ALA A 31 9.40 9.15 -1.57
CA ALA A 31 9.78 9.36 -0.18
C ALA A 31 10.09 10.84 0.15
N GLU A 32 10.98 11.47 -0.61
CA GLU A 32 11.34 12.89 -0.40
C GLU A 32 10.16 13.83 -0.62
N ARG A 33 9.32 13.56 -1.63
CA ARG A 33 8.14 14.38 -1.94
C ARG A 33 7.09 14.32 -0.82
N LEU A 34 6.90 13.14 -0.24
CA LEU A 34 5.99 12.94 0.89
C LEU A 34 6.50 13.67 2.13
N LEU A 35 7.79 13.55 2.46
CA LEU A 35 8.38 14.26 3.59
C LEU A 35 8.26 15.79 3.44
N ALA A 36 8.58 16.32 2.26
CA ALA A 36 8.41 17.74 1.97
C ALA A 36 6.94 18.20 2.10
N HIS A 37 5.99 17.36 1.67
CA HIS A 37 4.57 17.65 1.84
C HIS A 37 4.15 17.70 3.32
N TYR A 38 4.62 16.75 4.15
CA TYR A 38 4.29 16.72 5.59
C TYR A 38 4.93 17.87 6.38
N GLU A 39 6.06 18.39 5.90
CA GLU A 39 6.71 19.58 6.45
C GLU A 39 5.93 20.85 6.09
N ALA A 40 5.54 20.99 4.82
CA ALA A 40 4.78 22.15 4.34
C ALA A 40 3.32 22.18 4.84
N HIS A 41 2.73 21.03 5.16
CA HIS A 41 1.33 20.86 5.58
C HIS A 41 1.26 20.08 6.91
N PRO A 42 1.58 20.71 8.05
CA PRO A 42 1.56 20.05 9.36
C PRO A 42 0.18 19.50 9.74
N GLU A 43 -0.91 20.05 9.18
CA GLU A 43 -2.30 19.64 9.39
C GLU A 43 -2.72 18.40 8.59
N PHE A 44 -1.91 17.94 7.64
CA PHE A 44 -2.28 16.86 6.71
C PHE A 44 -2.52 15.52 7.42
N ILE A 45 -1.79 15.25 8.51
CA ILE A 45 -1.91 14.03 9.31
C ILE A 45 -2.07 14.42 10.78
N GLY A 46 -3.14 13.93 11.42
CA GLY A 46 -3.39 14.13 12.84
C GLY A 46 -3.86 12.85 13.54
N PRO A 47 -3.74 12.76 14.88
CA PRO A 47 -3.02 13.70 15.76
C PRO A 47 -1.49 13.62 15.59
N ASP A 48 -0.73 14.54 16.20
CA ASP A 48 0.73 14.67 16.07
C ASP A 48 1.50 13.36 16.28
N VAL A 49 1.03 12.51 17.19
CA VAL A 49 1.63 11.19 17.44
C VAL A 49 1.61 10.33 16.18
N ARG A 50 0.49 10.30 15.44
CA ARG A 50 0.35 9.56 14.17
C ARG A 50 1.20 10.20 13.08
N ARG A 51 1.25 11.53 13.02
CA ARG A 51 2.13 12.25 12.09
C ARG A 51 3.59 11.84 12.29
N ASN A 52 4.06 11.80 13.53
CA ASN A 52 5.44 11.45 13.86
C ASN A 52 5.77 10.00 13.48
N GLU A 53 4.83 9.06 13.67
CA GLU A 53 4.99 7.67 13.23
C GLU A 53 5.10 7.56 11.70
N VAL A 54 4.21 8.23 10.96
CA VAL A 54 4.25 8.23 9.49
C VAL A 54 5.53 8.86 8.97
N VAL A 55 5.93 10.02 9.51
CA VAL A 55 7.18 10.68 9.14
C VAL A 55 8.39 9.78 9.42
N SER A 56 8.41 9.10 10.58
CA SER A 56 9.50 8.18 10.93
C SER A 56 9.56 6.97 9.99
N PHE A 57 8.40 6.40 9.64
CA PHE A 57 8.31 5.29 8.69
C PHE A 57 8.83 5.70 7.31
N VAL A 58 8.37 6.83 6.77
CA VAL A 58 8.79 7.32 5.45
C VAL A 58 10.28 7.70 5.45
N SER A 59 10.78 8.30 6.53
CA SER A 59 12.20 8.63 6.69
C SER A 59 13.10 7.40 6.75
N GLY A 60 12.58 6.24 7.16
CA GLY A 60 13.28 4.95 7.11
C GLY A 60 13.49 4.42 5.69
N GLY A 61 12.90 5.06 4.68
CA GLY A 61 12.98 4.69 3.27
C GLY A 61 11.80 3.83 2.83
N LEU A 62 11.32 4.08 1.61
CA LEU A 62 10.20 3.36 1.01
C LEU A 62 10.69 2.37 -0.04
N ARG A 63 10.02 1.22 -0.11
CA ARG A 63 10.17 0.24 -1.18
C ARG A 63 9.02 0.35 -2.16
N ASP A 64 9.25 -0.10 -3.39
CA ASP A 64 8.17 -0.20 -4.38
C ASP A 64 7.07 -1.14 -3.89
N LEU A 65 5.83 -0.73 -4.15
CA LEU A 65 4.63 -1.39 -3.63
C LEU A 65 4.03 -2.25 -4.73
N SER A 66 3.81 -3.53 -4.46
CA SER A 66 3.05 -4.40 -5.36
C SER A 66 1.57 -3.98 -5.36
N ILE A 67 1.00 -3.78 -6.55
CA ILE A 67 -0.36 -3.22 -6.76
C ILE A 67 -1.30 -4.11 -7.57
N SER A 68 -0.90 -5.35 -7.88
CA SER A 68 -1.78 -6.31 -8.58
C SER A 68 -1.59 -7.74 -8.07
N ARG A 69 -2.51 -8.64 -8.39
CA ARG A 69 -2.41 -10.09 -8.13
C ARG A 69 -2.84 -10.87 -9.38
N THR A 70 -2.34 -12.09 -9.52
CA THR A 70 -2.76 -13.04 -10.57
C THR A 70 -3.43 -14.28 -10.01
N THR A 71 -3.46 -14.45 -8.68
CA THR A 71 -3.89 -15.68 -8.00
C THR A 71 -5.39 -15.81 -7.79
N PHE A 72 -6.17 -14.78 -8.13
CA PHE A 72 -7.63 -14.79 -8.08
C PHE A 72 -8.20 -13.76 -9.05
N ASP A 73 -9.46 -13.93 -9.42
CA ASP A 73 -10.20 -13.16 -10.42
C ASP A 73 -11.19 -12.15 -9.80
N TRP A 74 -11.49 -12.25 -8.50
CA TRP A 74 -12.39 -11.33 -7.81
C TRP A 74 -11.71 -9.98 -7.49
N GLY A 75 -11.93 -8.98 -8.35
CA GLY A 75 -11.47 -7.61 -8.16
C GLY A 75 -11.62 -6.76 -9.44
N VAL A 76 -11.08 -5.55 -9.41
CA VAL A 76 -11.04 -4.68 -10.60
C VAL A 76 -9.89 -5.13 -11.51
N PRO A 77 -10.11 -5.43 -12.80
CA PRO A 77 -9.05 -5.85 -13.71
C PRO A 77 -8.10 -4.70 -14.01
N VAL A 78 -6.81 -5.01 -14.15
CA VAL A 78 -5.81 -4.01 -14.58
C VAL A 78 -6.06 -3.67 -16.06
N PRO A 79 -6.17 -2.37 -16.43
CA PRO A 79 -6.42 -1.98 -17.81
C PRO A 79 -5.36 -2.53 -18.78
N GLY A 80 -5.81 -3.21 -19.84
CA GLY A 80 -4.93 -3.86 -20.82
C GLY A 80 -4.28 -5.17 -20.37
N HIS A 81 -4.50 -5.60 -19.12
CA HIS A 81 -3.89 -6.79 -18.53
C HIS A 81 -4.93 -7.58 -17.71
N PRO A 82 -5.88 -8.28 -18.37
CA PRO A 82 -7.00 -8.95 -17.71
C PRO A 82 -6.59 -10.10 -16.78
N ASP A 83 -5.39 -10.66 -16.95
CA ASP A 83 -4.85 -11.70 -16.07
C ASP A 83 -4.43 -11.16 -14.69
N HIS A 84 -4.46 -9.83 -14.51
CA HIS A 84 -4.18 -9.16 -13.25
C HIS A 84 -5.42 -8.47 -12.69
N VAL A 85 -5.65 -8.64 -11.39
CA VAL A 85 -6.59 -7.85 -10.61
C VAL A 85 -5.86 -6.82 -9.75
N MET A 86 -6.42 -5.63 -9.62
CA MET A 86 -5.87 -4.57 -8.75
C MET A 86 -5.86 -5.03 -7.30
N TYR A 87 -4.77 -4.74 -6.59
CA TYR A 87 -4.66 -5.04 -5.17
C TYR A 87 -5.64 -4.16 -4.38
N VAL A 88 -6.26 -4.74 -3.34
CA VAL A 88 -7.42 -4.19 -2.63
C VAL A 88 -7.26 -2.73 -2.20
N TRP A 89 -6.06 -2.31 -1.78
CA TRP A 89 -5.85 -0.93 -1.32
C TRP A 89 -5.91 0.10 -2.44
N VAL A 90 -5.56 -0.26 -3.68
CA VAL A 90 -5.68 0.64 -4.82
C VAL A 90 -7.15 0.90 -5.12
N ASP A 91 -7.93 -0.17 -5.28
CA ASP A 91 -9.37 -0.09 -5.51
C ASP A 91 -10.09 0.62 -4.36
N ALA A 92 -9.84 0.19 -3.12
CA ALA A 92 -10.48 0.78 -1.95
C ALA A 92 -10.19 2.27 -1.81
N LEU A 93 -8.95 2.75 -2.00
CA LEU A 93 -8.64 4.18 -1.90
C LEU A 93 -9.31 5.02 -2.99
N THR A 94 -9.54 4.44 -4.18
CA THR A 94 -10.23 5.16 -5.27
C THR A 94 -11.70 5.45 -4.97
N ASN A 95 -12.31 4.82 -3.96
CA ASN A 95 -13.69 5.12 -3.55
C ASN A 95 -13.90 6.60 -3.22
N TYR A 96 -12.88 7.28 -2.65
CA TYR A 96 -12.98 8.69 -2.29
C TYR A 96 -13.07 9.58 -3.53
N LEU A 97 -12.42 9.16 -4.62
CA LEU A 97 -12.49 9.83 -5.92
C LEU A 97 -13.84 9.54 -6.60
N THR A 98 -14.31 8.30 -6.56
CA THR A 98 -15.64 7.92 -7.07
C THR A 98 -16.76 8.71 -6.37
N GLY A 99 -16.66 8.91 -5.06
CA GLY A 99 -17.61 9.73 -4.29
C GLY A 99 -17.66 11.20 -4.75
N ALA A 100 -16.64 11.67 -5.45
CA ALA A 100 -16.56 12.99 -6.05
C ALA A 100 -16.78 12.99 -7.58
N GLY A 101 -17.18 11.87 -8.18
CA GLY A 101 -17.46 11.76 -9.62
C GLY A 101 -16.22 11.61 -10.52
N PHE A 102 -15.08 11.23 -9.94
CA PHE A 102 -13.88 10.90 -10.71
C PHE A 102 -14.10 9.61 -11.52
N PRO A 103 -13.60 9.53 -12.77
CA PRO A 103 -13.81 8.38 -13.65
C PRO A 103 -13.08 7.11 -13.21
#